data_AF-A0A7J0DYR3-F1
#
_entry.id   AF-A0A7J0DYR3-F1
#
_cell.length_a   1.000
_cell.length_b   1.000
_cell.length_c   1.000
_cell.angle_alpha   90.00
_cell.angle_beta   90.00
_cell.angle_gamma   90.00
#
_symmetry.space_group_name_H-M   'P 1'
#
loop_
_entity.id
_entity.type
_entity.pdbx_description
1 polymer ?
#
loop_
_entity_poly.entity_id
_entity_poly.type
_entity_poly.pdbx_seq_one_letter_code
_entity_poly.pdbx_strand_id
1 'polypeptide(L)'
;MTENRPSPPSRGGAYSPPPPDQVLENILEHVLQFLTLRRDRNAAAQVCRSWYRAEAQTRSELFIGNCYAVAPRRVMERFRHVTAMTIKGKPRFADFNMIPPNWGANFTPWVTSMAHCYRALEKLCLKRMLVTNEDLELLARFPSFRELVLVCCDGFGTSGLAVVASKCRKLRVLDLTDDEITDDEIDWISCFPEGETCLESLIFDCVESPINFEALERLVARSPSLKKLKPNRSVSIGQLYRLMIRAPLITHLGTGSFSPSEIVAQGDEEPDYSSAFDACRSLVCLSGFREIVPDYLPAIYPVCANLTSLNFSYANISAEQLISVIRNCHKLQIFWVLDSICDAGLQAVAATCKDLRELRVFPFDAREDSEGSVSDKLEIRDSPFGDSALRSGLHHYYNMRFLWMSSCRLTRRGCKEIAQQLPNLVVEMINGEEEEVQDDFVNTLYMYRSLDGPRADAPSFVTIL
;
A
#
# COMPACT_ATOMS: atom_id res chain seq x y z
N MET A 1 -3.64 11.25 91.65
CA MET A 1 -4.63 10.25 91.21
C MET A 1 -5.68 10.97 90.40
N THR A 2 -5.71 10.79 89.08
CA THR A 2 -6.91 10.83 88.23
C THR A 2 -6.50 10.55 86.79
N GLU A 3 -7.20 9.60 86.21
CA GLU A 3 -6.96 8.91 84.94
C GLU A 3 -7.13 9.82 83.72
N ASN A 4 -6.25 9.70 82.73
CA ASN A 4 -6.41 10.31 81.41
C ASN A 4 -6.84 9.22 80.41
N ARG A 5 -8.08 9.32 79.93
CA ARG A 5 -8.62 8.47 78.85
C ARG A 5 -7.97 8.84 77.50
N PRO A 6 -7.63 7.86 76.65
CA PRO A 6 -7.17 8.11 75.29
C PRO A 6 -8.33 8.40 74.32
N SER A 7 -8.07 9.30 73.37
CA SER A 7 -8.92 9.62 72.21
C SER A 7 -8.91 8.49 71.17
N PRO A 8 -10.02 8.23 70.45
CA PRO A 8 -10.06 7.21 69.39
C PRO A 8 -9.41 7.71 68.08
N PRO A 9 -8.99 6.78 67.19
CA PRO A 9 -8.26 7.09 65.96
C PRO A 9 -9.17 7.68 64.86
N SER A 10 -8.57 8.52 64.01
CA SER A 10 -9.18 9.09 62.82
C SER A 10 -9.56 8.01 61.80
N ARG A 11 -10.84 8.03 61.39
CA ARG A 11 -11.38 7.16 60.33
C ARG A 11 -10.75 7.51 58.97
N GLY A 12 -10.34 6.48 58.26
CA GLY A 12 -9.74 6.55 56.92
C GLY A 12 -10.64 7.19 55.87
N GLY A 13 -9.99 7.75 54.84
CA GLY A 13 -10.63 8.36 53.69
C GLY A 13 -11.46 7.35 52.90
N ALA A 14 -12.74 7.65 52.73
CA ALA A 14 -13.65 6.88 51.91
C ALA A 14 -13.29 7.05 50.42
N TYR A 15 -13.13 5.93 49.72
CA TYR A 15 -13.17 5.89 48.26
C TYR A 15 -14.55 6.37 47.79
N SER A 16 -14.60 7.46 47.03
CA SER A 16 -15.81 7.87 46.32
C SER A 16 -15.84 7.16 44.96
N PRO A 17 -16.92 6.45 44.59
CA PRO A 17 -17.08 5.93 43.25
C PRO A 17 -17.17 7.10 42.24
N PRO A 18 -16.72 6.91 40.99
CA PRO A 18 -16.83 7.94 39.96
C PRO A 18 -18.31 8.25 39.65
N PRO A 19 -18.61 9.49 39.22
CA PRO A 19 -19.98 9.88 38.87
C PRO A 19 -20.62 8.94 37.82
N PRO A 20 -21.95 8.74 37.84
CA PRO A 20 -22.65 7.82 36.94
C PRO A 20 -22.38 8.08 35.45
N ASP A 21 -22.23 9.35 35.07
CA ASP A 21 -21.95 9.76 33.69
C ASP A 21 -20.58 9.28 33.20
N GLN A 22 -19.60 9.23 34.11
CA GLN A 22 -18.24 8.76 33.80
C GLN A 22 -18.17 7.23 33.69
N VAL A 23 -19.01 6.51 34.42
CA VAL A 23 -19.15 5.05 34.28
C VAL A 23 -19.75 4.69 32.92
N LEU A 24 -20.74 5.47 32.46
CA LEU A 24 -21.38 5.24 31.16
C LEU A 24 -20.43 5.55 29.99
N GLU A 25 -19.63 6.61 30.09
CA GLU A 25 -18.59 6.94 29.10
C GLU A 25 -17.52 5.85 29.01
N ASN A 26 -17.03 5.33 30.14
CA ASN A 26 -16.06 4.24 30.17
C ASN A 26 -16.60 2.93 29.54
N ILE A 27 -17.88 2.60 29.79
CA ILE A 27 -18.53 1.44 29.16
C ILE A 27 -18.64 1.66 27.65
N LEU A 28 -19.02 2.86 27.21
CA LEU A 28 -19.15 3.19 25.80
C LEU A 28 -17.80 3.09 25.07
N GLU A 29 -16.74 3.63 25.64
CA GLU A 29 -15.38 3.51 25.09
C GLU A 29 -14.96 2.04 24.93
N HIS A 30 -15.27 1.21 25.93
CA HIS A 30 -14.96 -0.21 25.88
C HIS A 30 -15.76 -0.94 24.80
N VAL A 31 -17.06 -0.66 24.67
CA VAL A 31 -17.90 -1.22 23.59
C VAL A 31 -17.35 -0.85 22.22
N LEU A 32 -16.93 0.40 22.04
CA LEU A 32 -16.39 0.90 20.77
C LEU A 32 -15.08 0.22 20.36
N GLN A 33 -14.27 -0.27 21.31
CA GLN A 33 -13.05 -1.03 21.02
C GLN A 33 -13.33 -2.37 20.31
N PHE A 34 -14.51 -2.96 20.50
CA PHE A 34 -14.92 -4.19 19.81
C PHE A 34 -15.45 -3.95 18.39
N LEU A 35 -15.73 -2.69 18.01
CA LEU A 35 -16.10 -2.35 16.63
C LEU A 35 -14.86 -2.23 15.76
N THR A 36 -14.57 -3.30 15.00
CA THR A 36 -13.41 -3.40 14.11
C THR A 36 -13.68 -2.83 12.72
N LEU A 37 -14.94 -2.82 12.25
CA LEU A 37 -15.28 -2.32 10.92
C LEU A 37 -15.43 -0.80 10.90
N ARG A 38 -14.84 -0.17 9.88
CA ARG A 38 -14.90 1.29 9.67
C ARG A 38 -16.33 1.83 9.53
N ARG A 39 -17.20 1.08 8.84
CA ARG A 39 -18.60 1.46 8.61
C ARG A 39 -19.38 1.52 9.92
N ASP A 40 -19.19 0.54 10.80
CA ASP A 40 -19.89 0.45 12.09
C ASP A 40 -19.46 1.57 13.02
N ARG A 41 -18.16 1.84 13.10
CA ARG A 41 -17.61 3.00 13.83
C ARG A 41 -18.15 4.33 13.30
N ASN A 42 -18.30 4.48 11.98
CA ASN A 42 -18.91 5.68 11.41
C ASN A 42 -20.38 5.81 11.80
N ALA A 43 -21.14 4.71 11.77
CA ALA A 43 -22.55 4.69 12.20
C ALA A 43 -22.69 5.01 13.69
N ALA A 44 -21.82 4.44 14.54
CA ALA A 44 -21.74 4.72 15.96
C ALA A 44 -21.53 6.22 16.24
N ALA A 45 -20.63 6.87 15.51
CA ALA A 45 -20.39 8.31 15.64
C ALA A 45 -21.59 9.19 15.26
N GLN A 46 -22.60 8.66 14.55
CA GLN A 46 -23.81 9.41 14.18
C GLN A 46 -24.96 9.27 15.19
N VAL A 47 -24.83 8.43 16.21
CA VAL A 47 -25.92 8.18 17.18
C VAL A 47 -26.25 9.44 17.98
N CYS A 48 -25.25 10.04 18.64
CA CYS A 48 -25.40 11.28 19.38
C CYS A 48 -24.03 11.95 19.64
N ARG A 49 -24.02 13.15 20.25
CA ARG A 49 -22.78 13.89 20.53
C ARG A 49 -21.81 13.16 21.48
N SER A 50 -22.32 12.38 22.44
CA SER A 50 -21.48 11.59 23.34
C SER A 50 -20.77 10.47 22.57
N TRP A 51 -21.52 9.69 21.77
CA TRP A 51 -20.96 8.66 20.90
C TRP A 51 -19.98 9.24 19.87
N TYR A 52 -20.28 10.40 19.28
CA TYR A 52 -19.36 11.10 18.38
C TYR A 52 -18.00 11.38 19.02
N ARG A 53 -17.98 11.81 20.29
CA ARG A 53 -16.75 12.12 21.03
C ARG A 53 -15.99 10.86 21.44
N ALA A 54 -16.70 9.90 22.04
CA ALA A 54 -16.11 8.64 22.48
C ALA A 54 -15.53 7.83 21.30
N GLU A 55 -16.22 7.82 20.15
CA GLU A 55 -15.73 7.19 18.93
C GLU A 55 -14.44 7.85 18.42
N ALA A 56 -14.40 9.18 18.39
CA ALA A 56 -13.24 9.91 17.94
C ALA A 56 -12.01 9.70 18.85
N GLN A 57 -12.23 9.52 20.15
CA GLN A 57 -11.17 9.23 21.14
C GLN A 57 -10.67 7.79 21.08
N THR A 58 -11.54 6.82 20.79
CA THR A 58 -11.19 5.39 20.79
C THR A 58 -10.79 4.84 19.43
N ARG A 59 -10.84 5.63 18.37
CA ARG A 59 -10.47 5.20 17.02
C ARG A 59 -8.95 5.23 16.81
N SER A 60 -8.39 4.03 16.69
CA SER A 60 -6.95 3.79 16.50
C SER A 60 -6.53 3.72 15.02
N GLU A 61 -7.44 3.34 14.12
CA GLU A 61 -7.13 3.15 12.69
C GLU A 61 -7.93 4.08 11.79
N LEU A 62 -7.26 4.73 10.85
CA LEU A 62 -7.86 5.64 9.88
C LEU A 62 -7.57 5.26 8.44
N PHE A 63 -8.55 5.52 7.57
CA PHE A 63 -8.41 5.39 6.13
C PHE A 63 -8.88 6.65 5.44
N ILE A 64 -7.95 7.32 4.76
CA ILE A 64 -8.18 8.50 3.95
C ILE A 64 -8.08 8.08 2.49
N GLY A 65 -9.24 7.95 1.85
CA GLY A 65 -9.31 7.48 0.47
C GLY A 65 -8.89 8.52 -0.59
N ASN A 66 -8.82 9.78 -0.24
CA ASN A 66 -8.34 10.83 -1.13
C ASN A 66 -7.69 11.85 -0.21
N CYS A 67 -6.39 12.08 -0.36
CA CYS A 67 -5.61 13.00 0.47
C CYS A 67 -6.12 14.45 0.40
N TYR A 68 -6.87 14.80 -0.66
CA TYR A 68 -7.49 16.11 -0.83
C TYR A 68 -8.96 16.17 -0.40
N ALA A 69 -9.56 15.05 0.05
CA ALA A 69 -10.93 15.07 0.56
C ALA A 69 -11.05 15.67 1.96
N VAL A 70 -9.94 15.77 2.70
CA VAL A 70 -9.88 16.35 4.04
C VAL A 70 -8.46 16.78 4.38
N ALA A 71 -8.32 17.96 5.00
CA ALA A 71 -7.04 18.48 5.44
C ALA A 71 -6.48 17.69 6.66
N PRO A 72 -5.15 17.48 6.76
CA PRO A 72 -4.54 16.80 7.89
C PRO A 72 -4.99 17.39 9.24
N ARG A 73 -4.94 18.72 9.39
CA ARG A 73 -5.34 19.40 10.63
C ARG A 73 -6.73 18.97 11.12
N ARG A 74 -7.74 18.91 10.23
CA ARG A 74 -9.11 18.52 10.59
C ARG A 74 -9.18 17.08 11.09
N VAL A 75 -8.42 16.17 10.46
CA VAL A 75 -8.34 14.76 10.88
C VAL A 75 -7.75 14.66 12.27
N MET A 76 -6.61 15.32 12.50
CA MET A 76 -5.87 15.27 13.76
C MET A 76 -6.59 16.04 14.89
N GLU A 77 -7.45 17.01 14.57
CA GLU A 77 -8.32 17.65 15.55
C GLU A 77 -9.40 16.71 16.09
N ARG A 78 -9.95 15.86 15.21
CA ARG A 78 -11.00 14.90 15.56
C ARG A 78 -10.44 13.65 16.22
N PHE A 79 -9.49 12.98 15.58
CA PHE A 79 -8.96 11.70 16.04
C PHE A 79 -7.59 11.92 16.67
N ARG A 80 -7.44 11.69 17.97
CA ARG A 80 -6.22 12.03 18.72
C ARG A 80 -5.32 10.83 19.06
N HIS A 81 -5.86 9.61 18.99
CA HIS A 81 -5.21 8.39 19.45
C HIS A 81 -4.98 7.38 18.32
N VAL A 82 -4.69 7.87 17.12
CA VAL A 82 -4.45 7.05 15.93
C VAL A 82 -3.08 6.39 16.02
N THR A 83 -3.05 5.08 15.80
CA THR A 83 -1.83 4.26 15.74
C THR A 83 -1.59 3.67 14.35
N ALA A 84 -2.61 3.62 13.49
CA ALA A 84 -2.48 3.18 12.10
C ALA A 84 -3.21 4.12 11.14
N MET A 85 -2.57 4.49 10.04
CA MET A 85 -3.21 5.29 9.00
C MET A 85 -2.91 4.75 7.60
N THR A 86 -3.94 4.76 6.75
CA THR A 86 -3.80 4.56 5.30
C THR A 86 -4.24 5.82 4.56
N ILE A 87 -3.40 6.35 3.67
CA ILE A 87 -3.70 7.52 2.84
C ILE A 87 -3.52 7.15 1.37
N LYS A 88 -4.48 7.55 0.52
CA LYS A 88 -4.37 7.44 -0.93
C LYS A 88 -4.36 8.81 -1.59
N GLY A 89 -3.45 9.00 -2.52
CA GLY A 89 -3.25 10.25 -3.25
C GLY A 89 -3.88 10.22 -4.63
N LYS A 90 -3.03 10.18 -5.66
CA LYS A 90 -3.40 10.24 -7.08
C LYS A 90 -4.47 9.17 -7.43
N PRO A 91 -5.42 9.45 -8.34
CA PRO A 91 -6.36 8.45 -8.84
C PRO A 91 -5.63 7.29 -9.55
N ARG A 92 -6.36 6.20 -9.84
CA ARG A 92 -5.76 4.97 -10.40
C ARG A 92 -5.04 5.21 -11.73
N PHE A 93 -5.49 6.19 -12.50
CA PHE A 93 -4.91 6.55 -13.78
C PHE A 93 -3.47 7.07 -13.74
N ALA A 94 -2.93 7.36 -12.56
CA ALA A 94 -1.50 7.54 -12.38
C ALA A 94 -0.71 6.31 -12.87
N ASP A 95 -1.23 5.11 -12.63
CA ASP A 95 -0.57 3.84 -12.99
C ASP A 95 -0.42 3.66 -14.52
N PHE A 96 -1.14 4.46 -15.31
CA PHE A 96 -1.15 4.42 -16.78
C PHE A 96 -0.54 5.70 -17.39
N ASN A 97 0.27 6.44 -16.63
CA ASN A 97 0.90 7.70 -17.05
C ASN A 97 -0.09 8.79 -17.55
N MET A 98 -1.36 8.72 -17.14
CA MET A 98 -2.39 9.68 -17.55
C MET A 98 -2.53 10.88 -16.62
N ILE A 99 -1.69 10.95 -15.58
CA ILE A 99 -1.59 12.11 -14.72
C ILE A 99 -0.24 12.74 -15.00
N PRO A 100 -0.20 14.02 -15.40
CA PRO A 100 1.07 14.70 -15.61
C PRO A 100 1.96 14.64 -14.34
N PRO A 101 3.29 14.57 -14.49
CA PRO A 101 4.22 14.71 -13.37
C PRO A 101 3.90 15.95 -12.54
N ASN A 102 4.21 15.91 -11.25
CA ASN A 102 3.97 17.03 -10.32
C ASN A 102 2.49 17.44 -10.14
N TRP A 103 1.52 16.60 -10.53
CA TRP A 103 0.10 16.89 -10.31
C TRP A 103 -0.23 17.20 -8.83
N GLY A 104 0.43 16.54 -7.89
CA GLY A 104 0.24 16.73 -6.45
C GLY A 104 0.35 15.42 -5.67
N ALA A 105 -0.54 15.24 -4.69
CA ALA A 105 -0.55 14.19 -3.67
C ALA A 105 0.65 14.21 -2.71
N ASN A 106 1.10 15.42 -2.33
CA ASN A 106 2.22 15.63 -1.41
C ASN A 106 1.95 15.01 -0.02
N PHE A 107 2.87 14.18 0.47
CA PHE A 107 2.78 13.59 1.80
C PHE A 107 3.31 14.51 2.91
N THR A 108 4.18 15.47 2.61
CA THR A 108 4.77 16.41 3.59
C THR A 108 3.76 17.08 4.54
N PRO A 109 2.61 17.61 4.10
CA PRO A 109 1.63 18.22 5.01
C PRO A 109 1.04 17.21 6.01
N TRP A 110 0.91 15.95 5.58
CA TRP A 110 0.40 14.87 6.41
C TRP A 110 1.42 14.47 7.48
N VAL A 111 2.65 14.13 7.11
CA VAL A 111 3.68 13.72 8.08
C VAL A 111 4.03 14.84 9.06
N THR A 112 4.09 16.09 8.58
CA THR A 112 4.35 17.25 9.45
C THR A 112 3.26 17.38 10.51
N SER A 113 1.99 17.22 10.13
CA SER A 113 0.87 17.27 11.07
C SER A 113 0.87 16.07 12.03
N MET A 114 1.21 14.87 11.54
CA MET A 114 1.32 13.65 12.35
C MET A 114 2.43 13.75 13.39
N ALA A 115 3.59 14.29 13.04
CA ALA A 115 4.75 14.37 13.94
C ALA A 115 4.43 15.13 15.24
N HIS A 116 3.50 16.08 15.18
CA HIS A 116 3.04 16.86 16.33
C HIS A 116 1.94 16.15 17.14
N CYS A 117 1.12 15.31 16.50
CA CYS A 117 -0.12 14.79 17.09
C CYS A 117 -0.07 13.30 17.46
N TYR A 118 0.63 12.47 16.69
CA TYR A 118 0.57 11.00 16.79
C TYR A 118 1.89 10.38 17.22
N ARG A 119 2.33 10.67 18.45
CA ARG A 119 3.55 10.06 19.02
C ARG A 119 3.52 8.52 19.11
N ALA A 120 2.31 7.93 19.11
CA ALA A 120 2.10 6.49 19.16
C ALA A 120 1.80 5.87 17.78
N LEU A 121 2.04 6.59 16.66
CA LEU A 121 1.86 6.02 15.33
C LEU A 121 2.80 4.81 15.14
N GLU A 122 2.21 3.67 14.78
CA GLU A 122 2.92 2.41 14.57
C GLU A 122 2.92 2.00 13.10
N LYS A 123 1.84 2.32 12.36
CA LYS A 123 1.62 1.82 11.00
C LYS A 123 1.22 2.93 10.04
N LEU A 124 1.86 2.96 8.88
CA LEU A 124 1.51 3.86 7.80
C LEU A 124 1.50 3.12 6.47
N CYS A 125 0.38 3.24 5.75
CA CYS A 125 0.25 2.79 4.37
C CYS A 125 -0.04 3.99 3.48
N LEU A 126 0.85 4.25 2.52
CA LEU A 126 0.66 5.28 1.50
C LEU A 126 0.45 4.60 0.15
N LYS A 127 -0.49 5.13 -0.63
CA LYS A 127 -0.71 4.67 -1.99
C LYS A 127 -0.82 5.84 -2.95
N ARG A 128 0.03 5.86 -3.99
CA ARG A 128 0.06 6.93 -5.01
C ARG A 128 0.23 8.31 -4.39
N MET A 129 1.18 8.43 -3.47
CA MET A 129 1.55 9.68 -2.81
C MET A 129 2.93 10.09 -3.30
N LEU A 130 3.16 11.39 -3.43
CA LEU A 130 4.51 11.93 -3.55
C LEU A 130 5.12 11.99 -2.15
N VAL A 131 6.20 11.25 -1.93
CA VAL A 131 6.90 11.09 -0.65
C VAL A 131 8.34 11.49 -0.85
N THR A 132 8.88 12.41 -0.04
CA THR A 132 10.29 12.82 -0.16
C THR A 132 11.19 12.12 0.86
N ASN A 133 12.51 12.24 0.68
CA ASN A 133 13.49 11.75 1.66
C ASN A 133 13.32 12.44 3.03
N GLU A 134 12.97 13.73 3.06
CA GLU A 134 12.67 14.47 4.29
C GLU A 134 11.41 13.93 4.98
N ASP A 135 10.39 13.53 4.21
CA ASP A 135 9.20 12.90 4.77
C ASP A 135 9.54 11.58 5.48
N LEU A 136 10.39 10.76 4.85
CA LEU A 136 10.89 9.51 5.44
C LEU A 136 11.75 9.78 6.68
N GLU A 137 12.55 10.83 6.69
CA GLU A 137 13.31 11.23 7.88
C GLU A 137 12.38 11.65 9.03
N LEU A 138 11.31 12.40 8.75
CA LEU A 138 10.32 12.77 9.76
C LEU A 138 9.60 11.53 10.31
N LEU A 139 9.22 10.58 9.46
CA LEU A 139 8.64 9.30 9.88
C LEU A 139 9.59 8.49 10.76
N ALA A 140 10.88 8.51 10.46
CA ALA A 140 11.88 7.77 11.21
C ALA A 140 12.08 8.28 12.65
N ARG A 141 11.53 9.46 12.99
CA ARG A 141 11.54 10.02 14.36
C ARG A 141 10.42 9.50 15.26
N PHE A 142 9.47 8.73 14.72
CA PHE A 142 8.34 8.20 15.49
C PHE A 142 8.81 7.02 16.35
N PRO A 143 8.73 7.09 17.69
CA PRO A 143 9.39 6.15 18.61
C PRO A 143 8.75 4.75 18.65
N SER A 144 7.54 4.63 18.12
CA SER A 144 6.74 3.40 18.11
C SER A 144 6.49 2.89 16.69
N PHE A 145 7.16 3.44 15.69
CA PHE A 145 6.92 3.10 14.29
C PHE A 145 7.42 1.68 13.96
N ARG A 146 6.57 0.89 13.29
CA ARG A 146 6.78 -0.53 13.03
C ARG A 146 6.49 -0.94 11.59
N GLU A 147 5.54 -0.31 10.92
CA GLU A 147 5.07 -0.78 9.62
C GLU A 147 4.98 0.38 8.63
N LEU A 148 5.82 0.33 7.59
CA LEU A 148 5.75 1.21 6.44
C LEU A 148 5.40 0.39 5.21
N VAL A 149 4.29 0.75 4.57
CA VAL A 149 3.86 0.17 3.31
C VAL A 149 3.68 1.29 2.29
N LEU A 150 4.50 1.29 1.24
CA LEU A 150 4.40 2.20 0.11
C LEU A 150 3.90 1.40 -1.10
N VAL A 151 2.98 1.99 -1.87
CA VAL A 151 2.37 1.35 -3.03
C VAL A 151 2.18 2.37 -4.14
N CYS A 152 2.92 2.23 -5.24
CA CYS A 152 2.88 3.16 -6.37
C CYS A 152 3.18 4.61 -5.95
N CYS A 153 4.03 4.83 -4.95
CA CYS A 153 4.51 6.14 -4.51
C CYS A 153 5.79 6.52 -5.27
N ASP A 154 6.05 7.83 -5.35
CA ASP A 154 7.18 8.43 -6.05
C ASP A 154 7.84 9.53 -5.21
N GLY A 155 9.03 9.99 -5.61
CA GLY A 155 9.69 11.19 -5.05
C GLY A 155 10.75 10.96 -3.97
N PHE A 156 11.06 9.71 -3.63
CA PHE A 156 12.08 9.34 -2.65
C PHE A 156 13.16 8.45 -3.29
N GLY A 157 14.29 8.34 -2.61
CA GLY A 157 15.42 7.55 -3.08
C GLY A 157 15.98 6.60 -2.02
N THR A 158 17.07 5.91 -2.37
CA THR A 158 17.77 4.99 -1.47
C THR A 158 18.31 5.69 -0.22
N SER A 159 18.58 7.00 -0.27
CA SER A 159 18.95 7.80 0.92
C SER A 159 17.83 7.85 1.96
N GLY A 160 16.58 8.07 1.55
CA GLY A 160 15.43 8.07 2.46
C GLY A 160 15.17 6.69 3.06
N LEU A 161 15.33 5.63 2.26
CA LEU A 161 15.25 4.24 2.75
C LEU A 161 16.34 3.94 3.80
N ALA A 162 17.57 4.41 3.59
CA ALA A 162 18.66 4.25 4.54
C ALA A 162 18.36 4.90 5.90
N VAL A 163 17.67 6.06 5.90
CA VAL A 163 17.23 6.72 7.14
C VAL A 163 16.19 5.87 7.89
N VAL A 164 15.21 5.31 7.17
CA VAL A 164 14.22 4.41 7.77
C VAL A 164 14.89 3.16 8.35
N ALA A 165 15.76 2.49 7.57
CA ALA A 165 16.48 1.29 7.98
C ALA A 165 17.35 1.51 9.24
N SER A 166 18.03 2.65 9.33
CA SER A 166 18.94 2.95 10.44
C SER A 166 18.24 3.44 11.72
N LYS A 167 17.18 4.25 11.59
CA LYS A 167 16.54 4.92 12.74
C LYS A 167 15.32 4.15 13.28
N CYS A 168 14.58 3.41 12.46
CA CYS A 168 13.37 2.69 12.89
C CYS A 168 13.69 1.34 13.55
N ARG A 169 14.20 1.35 14.78
CA ARG A 169 14.66 0.12 15.48
C ARG A 169 13.58 -0.94 15.76
N LYS A 170 12.30 -0.59 15.69
CA LYS A 170 11.15 -1.49 15.91
C LYS A 170 10.46 -1.89 14.60
N LEU A 171 11.09 -1.61 13.46
CA LEU A 171 10.53 -1.91 12.14
C LEU A 171 10.29 -3.41 11.99
N ARG A 172 9.04 -3.75 11.66
CA ARG A 172 8.54 -5.10 11.38
C ARG A 172 8.19 -5.27 9.91
N VAL A 173 7.69 -4.22 9.27
CA VAL A 173 7.26 -4.25 7.87
C VAL A 173 7.87 -3.05 7.14
N LEU A 174 8.64 -3.35 6.10
CA LEU A 174 9.04 -2.40 5.07
C LEU A 174 8.67 -3.01 3.72
N ASP A 175 7.50 -2.61 3.23
CA ASP A 175 6.98 -3.11 1.97
C ASP A 175 6.90 -1.98 0.96
N LEU A 176 7.65 -2.10 -0.12
CA LEU A 176 7.62 -1.24 -1.30
C LEU A 176 6.97 -2.03 -2.43
N THR A 177 6.00 -1.48 -3.15
CA THR A 177 5.29 -2.20 -4.21
C THR A 177 4.97 -1.26 -5.36
N ASP A 178 5.58 -1.52 -6.52
CA ASP A 178 5.46 -0.70 -7.72
C ASP A 178 5.78 0.79 -7.46
N ASP A 179 6.61 1.09 -6.45
CA ASP A 179 7.08 2.44 -6.15
C ASP A 179 8.21 2.85 -7.12
N GLU A 180 8.34 4.15 -7.39
CA GLU A 180 9.45 4.73 -8.16
C GLU A 180 10.50 5.28 -7.19
N ILE A 181 11.66 4.60 -7.10
CA ILE A 181 12.75 4.93 -6.19
C ILE A 181 13.98 5.40 -6.98
N THR A 182 14.49 6.58 -6.65
CA THR A 182 15.76 7.08 -7.20
C THR A 182 16.95 6.39 -6.55
N ASP A 183 17.94 6.00 -7.35
CA ASP A 183 19.20 5.48 -6.82
C ASP A 183 20.14 6.63 -6.42
N ASP A 184 20.28 6.85 -5.13
CA ASP A 184 21.20 7.83 -4.54
C ASP A 184 22.60 7.23 -4.26
N GLU A 185 22.92 6.07 -4.85
CA GLU A 185 24.19 5.32 -4.65
C GLU A 185 24.43 4.89 -3.19
N ILE A 186 23.35 4.67 -2.43
CA ILE A 186 23.41 4.28 -1.01
C ILE A 186 22.94 2.84 -0.82
N ASP A 187 23.81 2.04 -0.19
CA ASP A 187 23.49 0.68 0.28
C ASP A 187 22.61 0.73 1.55
N TRP A 188 21.33 1.02 1.34
CA TRP A 188 20.36 1.17 2.42
C TRP A 188 20.12 -0.14 3.22
N ILE A 189 20.40 -1.31 2.63
CA ILE A 189 20.30 -2.61 3.32
C ILE A 189 21.37 -2.70 4.43
N SER A 190 22.59 -2.21 4.18
CA SER A 190 23.64 -2.17 5.18
C SER A 190 23.36 -1.20 6.33
N CYS A 191 22.40 -0.29 6.17
CA CYS A 191 22.03 0.67 7.21
C CYS A 191 21.18 0.06 8.34
N PHE A 192 20.64 -1.15 8.18
CA PHE A 192 19.97 -1.85 9.28
C PHE A 192 20.98 -2.14 10.40
N PRO A 193 20.65 -1.81 11.67
CA PRO A 193 21.57 -1.95 12.79
C PRO A 193 21.99 -3.41 13.02
N GLU A 194 23.15 -3.59 13.63
CA GLU A 194 23.62 -4.90 14.10
C GLU A 194 22.73 -5.44 15.23
N GLY A 195 22.70 -6.76 15.37
CA GLY A 195 21.87 -7.47 16.35
C GLY A 195 20.59 -8.06 15.76
N GLU A 196 19.79 -8.72 16.61
CA GLU A 196 18.52 -9.33 16.22
C GLU A 196 17.50 -8.25 15.81
N THR A 197 16.79 -8.49 14.71
CA THR A 197 15.73 -7.60 14.24
C THR A 197 14.33 -8.15 14.53
N CYS A 198 13.33 -7.27 14.51
CA CYS A 198 11.92 -7.63 14.59
C CYS A 198 11.26 -7.77 13.19
N LEU A 199 12.05 -7.88 12.13
CA LEU A 199 11.54 -7.82 10.75
C LEU A 199 10.67 -9.06 10.44
N GLU A 200 9.48 -8.80 9.92
CA GLU A 200 8.46 -9.78 9.52
C GLU A 200 8.19 -9.74 8.02
N SER A 201 8.35 -8.57 7.40
CA SER A 201 8.16 -8.36 5.98
C SER A 201 9.20 -7.39 5.42
N LEU A 202 9.86 -7.82 4.35
CA LEU A 202 10.78 -7.01 3.57
C LEU A 202 10.49 -7.22 2.08
N ILE A 203 9.83 -6.25 1.45
CA ILE A 203 9.49 -6.27 0.04
C ILE A 203 10.12 -5.04 -0.61
N PHE A 204 10.97 -5.27 -1.61
CA PHE A 204 11.67 -4.23 -2.36
C PHE A 204 11.90 -4.66 -3.81
N ASP A 205 11.00 -5.47 -4.36
CA ASP A 205 11.11 -6.03 -5.71
C ASP A 205 10.98 -4.98 -6.84
N CYS A 206 10.53 -3.77 -6.51
CA CYS A 206 10.51 -2.59 -7.39
C CYS A 206 11.77 -1.71 -7.28
N VAL A 207 12.70 -1.97 -6.36
CA VAL A 207 13.97 -1.23 -6.28
C VAL A 207 14.92 -1.72 -7.37
N GLU A 208 15.20 -0.90 -8.37
CA GLU A 208 15.99 -1.31 -9.55
C GLU A 208 17.51 -1.35 -9.30
N SER A 209 18.00 -0.62 -8.28
CA SER A 209 19.43 -0.54 -7.98
C SER A 209 19.98 -1.83 -7.36
N PRO A 210 21.24 -2.21 -7.65
CA PRO A 210 21.88 -3.35 -7.03
C PRO A 210 21.95 -3.21 -5.50
N ILE A 211 21.79 -4.32 -4.79
CA ILE A 211 21.92 -4.36 -3.33
C ILE A 211 23.16 -5.13 -2.90
N ASN A 212 23.67 -4.83 -1.71
CA ASN A 212 24.71 -5.64 -1.08
C ASN A 212 24.12 -6.96 -0.57
N PHE A 213 24.32 -8.02 -1.35
CA PHE A 213 23.77 -9.34 -1.02
C PHE A 213 24.25 -9.86 0.35
N GLU A 214 25.53 -9.68 0.68
CA GLU A 214 26.08 -10.17 1.95
C GLU A 214 25.46 -9.42 3.15
N ALA A 215 25.07 -8.16 2.97
CA ALA A 215 24.29 -7.42 3.97
C ALA A 215 22.87 -7.95 4.08
N LEU A 216 22.21 -8.24 2.96
CA LEU A 216 20.88 -8.85 2.95
C LEU A 216 20.88 -10.22 3.64
N GLU A 217 21.83 -11.10 3.33
CA GLU A 217 21.89 -12.43 3.96
C GLU A 217 22.07 -12.32 5.48
N ARG A 218 22.97 -11.44 5.95
CA ARG A 218 23.16 -11.18 7.39
C ARG A 218 21.89 -10.62 8.03
N LEU A 219 21.17 -9.74 7.33
CA LEU A 219 19.89 -9.20 7.80
C LEU A 219 18.83 -10.30 7.92
N VAL A 220 18.68 -11.17 6.91
CA VAL A 220 17.74 -12.29 6.95
C VAL A 220 18.09 -13.27 8.07
N ALA A 221 19.37 -13.63 8.21
CA ALA A 221 19.84 -14.55 9.25
C ALA A 221 19.56 -14.07 10.68
N ARG A 222 19.55 -12.75 10.92
CA ARG A 222 19.26 -12.15 12.23
C ARG A 222 17.80 -11.69 12.38
N SER A 223 16.90 -12.12 11.49
CA SER A 223 15.47 -11.77 11.48
C SER A 223 14.59 -13.02 11.65
N PRO A 224 14.53 -13.62 12.86
CA PRO A 224 13.87 -14.92 13.07
C PRO A 224 12.35 -14.89 12.84
N SER A 225 11.75 -13.70 12.85
CA SER A 225 10.31 -13.51 12.62
C SER A 225 9.95 -13.28 11.14
N LEU A 226 10.93 -13.28 10.22
CA LEU A 226 10.70 -12.96 8.81
C LEU A 226 9.75 -13.96 8.15
N LYS A 227 8.62 -13.47 7.63
CA LYS A 227 7.59 -14.25 6.94
C LYS A 227 7.43 -13.88 5.48
N LYS A 228 7.80 -12.66 5.08
CA LYS A 228 7.69 -12.20 3.71
C LYS A 228 9.02 -11.61 3.27
N LEU A 229 9.53 -12.09 2.15
CA LEU A 229 10.75 -11.60 1.54
C LEU A 229 10.54 -11.53 0.03
N LYS A 230 10.63 -10.35 -0.56
CA LYS A 230 10.59 -10.17 -2.01
C LYS A 230 11.76 -9.27 -2.41
N PRO A 231 12.92 -9.85 -2.77
CA PRO A 231 14.05 -9.09 -3.24
C PRO A 231 13.86 -8.63 -4.69
N ASN A 232 14.68 -7.68 -5.09
CA ASN A 232 14.73 -7.20 -6.48
C ASN A 232 15.45 -8.16 -7.43
N ARG A 233 15.50 -7.77 -8.71
CA ARG A 233 16.12 -8.55 -9.79
C ARG A 233 17.61 -8.84 -9.57
N SER A 234 18.30 -8.07 -8.74
CA SER A 234 19.75 -8.26 -8.52
C SER A 234 20.09 -9.54 -7.74
N VAL A 235 19.09 -10.17 -7.09
CA VAL A 235 19.25 -11.45 -6.39
C VAL A 235 19.03 -12.60 -7.38
N SER A 236 20.08 -13.37 -7.65
CA SER A 236 20.06 -14.59 -8.47
C SER A 236 19.44 -15.78 -7.75
N ILE A 237 19.15 -16.88 -8.48
CA ILE A 237 18.62 -18.12 -7.87
C ILE A 237 19.59 -18.77 -6.86
N GLY A 238 20.91 -18.70 -7.12
CA GLY A 238 21.94 -19.16 -6.18
C GLY A 238 21.97 -18.37 -4.87
N GLN A 239 21.75 -17.06 -4.97
CA GLN A 239 21.62 -16.18 -3.81
C GLN A 239 20.29 -16.38 -3.08
N LEU A 240 19.18 -16.59 -3.81
CA LEU A 240 17.88 -16.93 -3.24
C LEU A 240 17.96 -18.20 -2.38
N TYR A 241 18.65 -19.23 -2.86
CA TYR A 241 18.91 -20.46 -2.11
C TYR A 241 19.55 -20.18 -0.74
N ARG A 242 20.60 -19.35 -0.70
CA ARG A 242 21.25 -18.94 0.56
C ARG A 242 20.25 -18.26 1.50
N LEU A 243 19.40 -17.35 0.99
CA LEU A 243 18.38 -16.67 1.79
C LEU A 243 17.31 -17.64 2.34
N MET A 244 16.86 -18.61 1.53
CA MET A 244 15.86 -19.60 1.94
C MET A 244 16.36 -20.50 3.07
N ILE A 245 17.64 -20.88 3.05
CA ILE A 245 18.27 -21.64 4.14
C ILE A 245 18.26 -20.82 5.44
N ARG A 246 18.49 -19.51 5.37
CA ARG A 246 18.46 -18.63 6.55
C ARG A 246 17.05 -18.41 7.09
N ALA A 247 16.03 -18.48 6.24
CA ALA A 247 14.64 -18.20 6.61
C ALA A 247 13.66 -19.27 6.09
N PRO A 248 13.70 -20.50 6.64
CA PRO A 248 12.86 -21.60 6.17
C PRO A 248 11.36 -21.42 6.49
N LEU A 249 11.02 -20.49 7.39
CA LEU A 249 9.64 -20.22 7.80
C LEU A 249 8.95 -19.12 6.98
N ILE A 250 9.52 -18.74 5.82
CA ILE A 250 8.92 -17.80 4.89
C ILE A 250 7.58 -18.34 4.37
N THR A 251 6.62 -17.43 4.22
CA THR A 251 5.26 -17.69 3.72
C THR A 251 5.01 -17.01 2.38
N HIS A 252 5.68 -15.88 2.12
CA HIS A 252 5.59 -15.14 0.86
C HIS A 252 7.00 -14.88 0.36
N LEU A 253 7.34 -15.46 -0.79
CA LEU A 253 8.67 -15.35 -1.38
C LEU A 253 8.59 -14.70 -2.75
N GLY A 254 9.42 -13.69 -2.98
CA GLY A 254 9.81 -13.20 -4.28
C GLY A 254 11.15 -13.82 -4.64
N THR A 255 11.34 -14.24 -5.88
CA THR A 255 12.59 -14.92 -6.26
C THR A 255 13.73 -13.99 -6.64
N GLY A 256 13.44 -12.72 -6.94
CA GLY A 256 14.38 -11.87 -7.69
C GLY A 256 14.51 -12.36 -9.14
N SER A 257 15.74 -12.40 -9.65
CA SER A 257 16.06 -13.06 -10.92
C SER A 257 16.05 -14.58 -10.75
N PHE A 258 15.30 -15.28 -11.59
CA PHE A 258 15.19 -16.74 -11.57
C PHE A 258 16.14 -17.36 -12.60
N SER A 259 17.39 -16.93 -12.51
CA SER A 259 18.52 -17.33 -13.33
C SER A 259 19.82 -17.35 -12.49
N PRO A 260 20.86 -18.08 -12.90
CA PRO A 260 22.15 -18.07 -12.23
C PRO A 260 22.85 -16.72 -12.41
N SER A 261 23.72 -16.35 -11.47
CA SER A 261 24.58 -15.17 -11.63
C SER A 261 25.56 -15.38 -12.80
N GLU A 262 25.84 -14.34 -13.59
CA GLU A 262 26.83 -14.37 -14.68
C GLU A 262 28.25 -14.72 -14.19
N ILE A 263 28.52 -14.47 -12.89
CA ILE A 263 29.81 -14.74 -12.25
C ILE A 263 29.76 -16.09 -11.55
N VAL A 264 29.64 -17.19 -12.30
CA VAL A 264 29.86 -18.53 -11.74
C VAL A 264 31.37 -18.75 -11.69
N ALA A 265 31.93 -18.85 -10.48
CA ALA A 265 33.29 -19.36 -10.32
C ALA A 265 33.33 -20.77 -10.93
N GLN A 266 34.19 -20.99 -11.93
CA GLN A 266 34.35 -22.30 -12.55
C GLN A 266 34.71 -23.34 -11.47
N GLY A 267 33.78 -24.26 -11.17
CA GLY A 267 34.06 -25.44 -10.34
C GLY A 267 33.13 -25.73 -9.16
N ASP A 268 32.17 -24.85 -8.82
CA ASP A 268 31.20 -25.17 -7.76
C ASP A 268 30.02 -26.01 -8.32
N GLU A 269 29.67 -27.09 -7.64
CA GLU A 269 28.46 -27.86 -7.94
C GLU A 269 27.21 -26.99 -7.74
N GLU A 270 26.28 -27.08 -8.68
CA GLU A 270 25.03 -26.32 -8.62
C GLU A 270 24.18 -26.79 -7.41
N PRO A 271 23.70 -25.87 -6.56
CA PRO A 271 22.89 -26.23 -5.39
C PRO A 271 21.59 -26.95 -5.76
N ASP A 272 21.13 -27.85 -4.89
CA ASP A 272 19.80 -28.43 -5.02
C ASP A 272 18.72 -27.42 -4.58
N TYR A 273 18.27 -26.62 -5.54
CA TYR A 273 17.21 -25.64 -5.34
C TYR A 273 15.88 -26.29 -4.91
N SER A 274 15.57 -27.48 -5.42
CA SER A 274 14.31 -28.18 -5.13
C SER A 274 14.17 -28.51 -3.65
N SER A 275 15.25 -29.02 -3.04
CA SER A 275 15.30 -29.30 -1.60
C SER A 275 15.13 -28.03 -0.75
N ALA A 276 15.63 -26.88 -1.19
CA ALA A 276 15.41 -25.61 -0.48
C ALA A 276 13.94 -25.19 -0.51
N PHE A 277 13.26 -25.32 -1.66
CA PHE A 277 11.82 -25.06 -1.75
C PHE A 277 11.00 -26.05 -0.90
N ASP A 278 11.33 -27.34 -0.93
CA ASP A 278 10.66 -28.35 -0.09
C ASP A 278 10.82 -28.08 1.42
N ALA A 279 11.96 -27.54 1.84
CA ALA A 279 12.19 -27.12 3.22
C ALA A 279 11.30 -25.94 3.65
N CYS A 280 10.92 -25.06 2.73
CA CYS A 280 10.02 -23.91 2.96
C CYS A 280 8.53 -24.32 3.00
N ARG A 281 8.17 -25.26 3.89
CA ARG A 281 6.81 -25.86 3.96
C ARG A 281 5.67 -24.86 4.24
N SER A 282 5.99 -23.69 4.79
CA SER A 282 5.02 -22.63 5.08
C SER A 282 4.71 -21.72 3.89
N LEU A 283 5.36 -21.94 2.75
CA LEU A 283 5.24 -21.10 1.57
C LEU A 283 3.86 -21.23 0.92
N VAL A 284 3.15 -20.09 0.82
CA VAL A 284 1.80 -19.99 0.25
C VAL A 284 1.71 -18.96 -0.88
N CYS A 285 2.73 -18.11 -1.04
CA CYS A 285 2.79 -17.10 -2.08
C CYS A 285 4.16 -17.09 -2.75
N LEU A 286 4.18 -17.19 -4.09
CA LEU A 286 5.38 -17.05 -4.92
C LEU A 286 5.23 -15.95 -5.98
N SER A 287 6.28 -15.15 -6.15
CA SER A 287 6.36 -14.07 -7.15
C SER A 287 7.81 -13.79 -7.58
N GLY A 288 8.03 -12.77 -8.41
CA GLY A 288 9.37 -12.40 -8.89
C GLY A 288 9.58 -12.95 -10.28
N PHE A 289 10.23 -14.11 -10.41
CA PHE A 289 10.50 -14.82 -11.67
C PHE A 289 11.00 -13.92 -12.81
N ARG A 290 11.77 -12.88 -12.48
CA ARG A 290 12.38 -11.99 -13.47
C ARG A 290 13.50 -12.76 -14.17
N GLU A 291 13.74 -12.45 -15.45
CA GLU A 291 14.85 -13.04 -16.24
C GLU A 291 14.86 -14.58 -16.17
N ILE A 292 13.68 -15.19 -16.07
CA ILE A 292 13.54 -16.62 -15.80
C ILE A 292 14.28 -17.46 -16.84
N VAL A 293 15.11 -18.39 -16.37
CA VAL A 293 15.61 -19.52 -17.15
C VAL A 293 14.71 -20.73 -16.86
N PRO A 294 13.91 -21.21 -17.84
CA PRO A 294 12.86 -22.20 -17.57
C PRO A 294 13.35 -23.54 -17.01
N ASP A 295 14.62 -23.90 -17.22
CA ASP A 295 15.23 -25.14 -16.71
C ASP A 295 15.20 -25.21 -15.17
N TYR A 296 15.06 -24.07 -14.49
CA TYR A 296 14.94 -24.00 -13.03
C TYR A 296 13.51 -24.12 -12.50
N LEU A 297 12.49 -24.07 -13.37
CA LEU A 297 11.08 -24.20 -12.93
C LEU A 297 10.79 -25.46 -12.10
N PRO A 298 11.40 -26.64 -12.37
CA PRO A 298 11.20 -27.81 -11.52
C PRO A 298 11.55 -27.60 -10.04
N ALA A 299 12.41 -26.62 -9.72
CA ALA A 299 12.77 -26.31 -8.34
C ALA A 299 11.56 -25.90 -7.47
N ILE A 300 10.52 -25.29 -8.06
CA ILE A 300 9.33 -24.86 -7.30
C ILE A 300 8.24 -25.93 -7.19
N TYR A 301 8.37 -27.07 -7.86
CA TYR A 301 7.35 -28.13 -7.84
C TYR A 301 6.97 -28.61 -6.43
N PRO A 302 7.90 -28.78 -5.47
CA PRO A 302 7.58 -29.26 -4.12
C PRO A 302 6.56 -28.38 -3.37
N VAL A 303 6.49 -27.08 -3.67
CA VAL A 303 5.62 -26.13 -2.96
C VAL A 303 4.31 -25.84 -3.67
N CYS A 304 4.15 -26.27 -4.94
CA CYS A 304 3.00 -25.93 -5.78
C CYS A 304 1.65 -26.30 -5.15
N ALA A 305 1.56 -27.46 -4.48
CA ALA A 305 0.33 -27.93 -3.82
C ALA A 305 -0.11 -27.08 -2.62
N ASN A 306 0.76 -26.20 -2.11
CA ASN A 306 0.47 -25.31 -0.98
C ASN A 306 0.20 -23.86 -1.40
N LEU A 307 0.51 -23.49 -2.64
CA LEU A 307 0.37 -22.12 -3.11
C LEU A 307 -1.10 -21.69 -3.19
N THR A 308 -1.38 -20.54 -2.56
CA THR A 308 -2.63 -19.81 -2.70
C THR A 308 -2.49 -18.59 -3.61
N SER A 309 -1.27 -18.11 -3.81
CA SER A 309 -0.95 -16.99 -4.71
C SER A 309 0.29 -17.31 -5.53
N LEU A 310 0.20 -17.15 -6.85
CA LEU A 310 1.32 -17.31 -7.78
C LEU A 310 1.33 -16.14 -8.76
N ASN A 311 2.46 -15.45 -8.84
CA ASN A 311 2.64 -14.32 -9.73
C ASN A 311 3.80 -14.56 -10.70
N PHE A 312 3.44 -14.81 -11.95
CA PHE A 312 4.29 -14.93 -13.13
C PHE A 312 4.20 -13.69 -14.04
N SER A 313 3.82 -12.52 -13.52
CA SER A 313 3.71 -11.27 -14.31
C SER A 313 5.04 -10.80 -14.92
N TYR A 314 6.18 -11.32 -14.45
CA TYR A 314 7.49 -11.04 -15.04
C TYR A 314 8.16 -12.29 -15.65
N ALA A 315 7.44 -13.42 -15.70
CA ALA A 315 7.99 -14.69 -16.19
C ALA A 315 7.60 -14.91 -17.65
N ASN A 316 8.56 -14.75 -18.55
CA ASN A 316 8.38 -15.11 -19.96
C ASN A 316 8.45 -16.63 -20.14
N ILE A 317 7.33 -17.31 -19.93
CA ILE A 317 7.21 -18.77 -20.05
C ILE A 317 6.16 -19.16 -21.09
N SER A 318 6.36 -20.33 -21.70
CA SER A 318 5.40 -20.90 -22.64
C SER A 318 4.21 -21.54 -21.92
N ALA A 319 3.14 -21.82 -22.68
CA ALA A 319 2.01 -22.60 -22.21
C ALA A 319 2.43 -23.94 -21.59
N GLU A 320 3.35 -24.68 -22.24
CA GLU A 320 3.80 -25.99 -21.78
C GLU A 320 4.54 -25.91 -20.44
N GLN A 321 5.41 -24.91 -20.31
CA GLN A 321 6.15 -24.62 -19.08
C GLN A 321 5.18 -24.26 -17.95
N LEU A 322 4.19 -23.39 -18.19
CA LEU A 322 3.15 -23.08 -17.20
C LEU A 322 2.39 -24.35 -16.80
N ILE A 323 1.97 -25.17 -17.78
CA ILE A 323 1.17 -26.37 -17.56
C ILE A 323 1.87 -27.33 -16.58
N SER A 324 3.21 -27.43 -16.67
CA SER A 324 4.02 -28.27 -15.77
C SER A 324 3.91 -27.84 -14.29
N VAL A 325 3.78 -26.53 -14.03
CA VAL A 325 3.63 -25.95 -12.69
C VAL A 325 2.17 -26.03 -12.25
N ILE A 326 1.25 -25.49 -13.05
CA ILE A 326 -0.12 -25.20 -12.62
C ILE A 326 -0.92 -26.45 -12.29
N ARG A 327 -0.60 -27.60 -12.92
CA ARG A 327 -1.25 -28.90 -12.68
C ARG A 327 -1.17 -29.35 -11.22
N ASN A 328 -0.22 -28.83 -10.45
CA ASN A 328 -0.05 -29.15 -9.04
C ASN A 328 -0.64 -28.08 -8.09
N CYS A 329 -1.12 -26.94 -8.62
CA CYS A 329 -1.56 -25.77 -7.85
C CYS A 329 -3.06 -25.78 -7.54
N HIS A 330 -3.55 -26.81 -6.83
CA HIS A 330 -4.99 -26.99 -6.60
C HIS A 330 -5.64 -25.98 -5.64
N LYS A 331 -4.86 -25.33 -4.76
CA LYS A 331 -5.34 -24.36 -3.75
C LYS A 331 -5.25 -22.90 -4.22
N LEU A 332 -4.89 -22.68 -5.48
CA LEU A 332 -4.57 -21.36 -6.00
C LEU A 332 -5.81 -20.46 -6.04
N GLN A 333 -5.71 -19.28 -5.42
CA GLN A 333 -6.77 -18.27 -5.33
C GLN A 333 -6.43 -17.01 -6.13
N ILE A 334 -5.16 -16.64 -6.20
CA ILE A 334 -4.67 -15.47 -6.93
C ILE A 334 -3.63 -15.94 -7.93
N PHE A 335 -3.87 -15.67 -9.22
CA PHE A 335 -2.94 -16.01 -10.29
C PHE A 335 -2.73 -14.85 -11.25
N TRP A 336 -1.48 -14.42 -11.38
CA TRP A 336 -1.07 -13.34 -12.27
C TRP A 336 -0.04 -13.90 -13.27
N VAL A 337 -0.17 -13.59 -14.55
CA VAL A 337 0.65 -14.20 -15.61
C VAL A 337 0.69 -13.34 -16.86
N LEU A 338 1.73 -13.49 -17.68
CA LEU A 338 1.78 -12.92 -19.04
C LEU A 338 0.85 -13.69 -20.00
N ASP A 339 0.36 -13.03 -21.04
CA ASP A 339 -0.48 -13.61 -22.10
C ASP A 339 0.27 -14.62 -23.00
N SER A 340 1.59 -14.72 -22.87
CA SER A 340 2.46 -15.70 -23.56
C SER A 340 2.06 -17.17 -23.35
N ILE A 341 1.21 -17.43 -22.36
CA ILE A 341 0.67 -18.77 -22.05
C ILE A 341 -0.47 -19.18 -22.98
N CYS A 342 -1.03 -18.23 -23.73
CA CYS A 342 -2.16 -18.43 -24.64
C CYS A 342 -3.38 -19.11 -23.99
N ASP A 343 -4.37 -19.46 -24.82
CA ASP A 343 -5.58 -20.16 -24.37
C ASP A 343 -5.28 -21.54 -23.75
N ALA A 344 -4.25 -22.23 -24.23
CA ALA A 344 -3.85 -23.54 -23.70
C ALA A 344 -3.43 -23.47 -22.22
N GLY A 345 -2.67 -22.44 -21.84
CA GLY A 345 -2.30 -22.19 -20.46
C GLY A 345 -3.52 -21.85 -19.59
N LEU A 346 -4.40 -20.98 -20.08
CA LEU A 346 -5.64 -20.61 -19.38
C LEU A 346 -6.59 -21.80 -19.21
N GLN A 347 -6.70 -22.67 -20.21
CA GLN A 347 -7.49 -23.89 -20.11
C GLN A 347 -6.95 -24.81 -19.01
N ALA A 348 -5.63 -24.93 -18.86
CA ALA A 348 -5.01 -25.72 -17.79
C ALA A 348 -5.24 -25.10 -16.40
N VAL A 349 -5.18 -23.77 -16.29
CA VAL A 349 -5.55 -23.04 -15.06
C VAL A 349 -7.01 -23.34 -14.69
N ALA A 350 -7.95 -23.17 -15.62
CA ALA A 350 -9.37 -23.43 -15.40
C ALA A 350 -9.66 -24.90 -15.05
N ALA A 351 -8.93 -25.83 -15.66
CA ALA A 351 -9.03 -27.25 -15.36
C ALA A 351 -8.56 -27.59 -13.93
N THR A 352 -7.54 -26.89 -13.41
CA THR A 352 -6.85 -27.27 -12.18
C THR A 352 -7.26 -26.44 -10.95
N CYS A 353 -7.29 -25.11 -11.07
CA CYS A 353 -7.41 -24.17 -9.95
C CYS A 353 -8.88 -23.82 -9.68
N LYS A 354 -9.61 -24.70 -8.99
CA LYS A 354 -11.05 -24.54 -8.76
C LYS A 354 -11.42 -23.46 -7.74
N ASP A 355 -10.45 -23.05 -6.92
CA ASP A 355 -10.62 -22.01 -5.90
C ASP A 355 -10.18 -20.61 -6.36
N LEU A 356 -9.90 -20.43 -7.66
CA LEU A 356 -9.38 -19.19 -8.21
C LEU A 356 -10.40 -18.03 -8.05
N ARG A 357 -9.95 -16.93 -7.46
CA ARG A 357 -10.74 -15.73 -7.15
C ARG A 357 -10.29 -14.51 -7.92
N GLU A 358 -9.00 -14.43 -8.22
CA GLU A 358 -8.39 -13.35 -8.97
C GLU A 358 -7.46 -13.92 -10.04
N LEU A 359 -7.74 -13.57 -11.30
CA LEU A 359 -6.89 -13.83 -12.44
C LEU A 359 -6.52 -12.49 -13.08
N ARG A 360 -5.22 -12.26 -13.27
CA ARG A 360 -4.74 -11.14 -14.09
C ARG A 360 -3.84 -11.68 -15.19
N VAL A 361 -4.20 -11.34 -16.43
CA VAL A 361 -3.38 -11.63 -17.60
C VAL A 361 -2.82 -10.31 -18.08
N PHE A 362 -1.49 -10.22 -18.14
CA PHE A 362 -0.76 -9.04 -18.57
C PHE A 362 -0.29 -9.24 -20.00
N PRO A 363 -0.37 -8.22 -20.86
CA PRO A 363 0.13 -8.35 -22.21
C PRO A 363 1.66 -8.47 -22.18
N PHE A 364 2.22 -9.36 -23.00
CA PHE A 364 3.66 -9.49 -23.17
C PHE A 364 4.26 -8.24 -23.83
N ASP A 365 3.52 -7.62 -24.75
CA ASP A 365 3.83 -6.32 -25.34
C ASP A 365 2.89 -5.26 -24.76
N ALA A 366 3.43 -4.29 -24.02
CA ALA A 366 2.69 -3.34 -23.18
C ALA A 366 1.88 -2.27 -23.96
N ARG A 367 1.48 -2.56 -25.20
CA ARG A 367 0.69 -1.68 -26.07
C ARG A 367 -0.83 -1.84 -25.92
N GLU A 368 -1.29 -2.81 -25.13
CA GLU A 368 -2.72 -3.12 -24.97
C GLU A 368 -3.23 -2.75 -23.55
N ASP A 369 -3.87 -1.57 -23.46
CA ASP A 369 -4.50 -1.05 -22.24
C ASP A 369 -5.72 -1.89 -21.84
N SER A 370 -5.74 -2.37 -20.58
CA SER A 370 -6.85 -3.17 -20.02
C SER A 370 -7.78 -2.31 -19.14
N GLU A 371 -9.04 -2.18 -19.55
CA GLU A 371 -10.12 -1.54 -18.77
C GLU A 371 -10.57 -2.39 -17.56
N GLY A 372 -10.98 -1.74 -16.48
CA GLY A 372 -11.65 -2.40 -15.36
C GLY A 372 -12.62 -1.50 -14.61
N SER A 373 -13.87 -1.94 -14.47
CA SER A 373 -14.96 -1.21 -13.80
C SER A 373 -14.85 -1.21 -12.26
N VAL A 374 -15.36 -0.16 -11.61
CA VAL A 374 -15.60 -0.08 -10.15
C VAL A 374 -16.92 0.68 -9.89
N SER A 375 -17.68 0.30 -8.86
CA SER A 375 -19.02 0.85 -8.55
C SER A 375 -19.08 1.97 -7.49
N ASP A 376 -17.97 2.55 -7.05
CA ASP A 376 -17.92 3.78 -6.21
C ASP A 376 -17.01 4.89 -6.81
N LYS A 377 -16.49 4.63 -8.02
CA LYS A 377 -15.58 5.47 -8.79
C LYS A 377 -16.01 5.33 -10.25
N LEU A 378 -16.23 6.44 -10.94
CA LEU A 378 -16.50 6.39 -12.38
C LEU A 378 -15.28 6.95 -13.11
N GLU A 379 -14.80 6.17 -14.05
CA GLU A 379 -13.57 6.37 -14.78
C GLU A 379 -13.94 6.17 -16.25
N ILE A 380 -13.85 7.22 -17.06
CA ILE A 380 -14.28 7.25 -18.48
C ILE A 380 -13.14 7.81 -19.32
N ARG A 381 -12.87 7.17 -20.46
CA ARG A 381 -11.81 7.58 -21.39
C ARG A 381 -12.26 7.40 -22.84
N ASP A 382 -11.72 8.22 -23.75
CA ASP A 382 -11.82 8.10 -25.21
C ASP A 382 -13.27 7.86 -25.69
N SER A 383 -14.21 8.56 -25.05
CA SER A 383 -15.64 8.32 -25.17
C SER A 383 -16.37 9.57 -25.67
N PRO A 384 -17.44 9.43 -26.48
CA PRO A 384 -18.17 10.56 -27.04
C PRO A 384 -19.09 11.27 -26.01
N PHE A 385 -18.87 11.04 -24.71
CA PHE A 385 -19.64 11.69 -23.65
C PHE A 385 -19.24 13.16 -23.52
N GLY A 386 -20.25 14.03 -23.48
CA GLY A 386 -20.09 15.48 -23.31
C GLY A 386 -20.91 16.04 -22.16
N ASP A 387 -21.12 17.36 -22.14
CA ASP A 387 -21.74 18.07 -21.01
C ASP A 387 -23.14 17.55 -20.62
N SER A 388 -23.93 17.03 -21.56
CA SER A 388 -25.23 16.42 -21.27
C SER A 388 -25.10 15.16 -20.41
N ALA A 389 -24.11 14.31 -20.72
CA ALA A 389 -23.80 13.13 -19.93
C ALA A 389 -23.27 13.53 -18.55
N LEU A 390 -22.39 14.53 -18.47
CA LEU A 390 -21.89 15.08 -17.21
C LEU A 390 -23.06 15.62 -16.34
N ARG A 391 -23.99 16.38 -16.90
CA ARG A 391 -25.15 16.88 -16.14
C ARG A 391 -26.11 15.77 -15.69
N SER A 392 -26.18 14.64 -16.40
CA SER A 392 -27.05 13.53 -16.01
C SER A 392 -26.68 12.93 -14.64
N GLY A 393 -25.41 13.06 -14.23
CA GLY A 393 -24.89 12.54 -12.96
C GLY A 393 -25.04 13.48 -11.75
N LEU A 394 -25.63 14.67 -11.90
CA LEU A 394 -25.70 15.71 -10.86
C LEU A 394 -26.22 15.20 -9.51
N HIS A 395 -27.22 14.31 -9.54
CA HIS A 395 -27.85 13.75 -8.34
C HIS A 395 -27.01 12.66 -7.65
N HIS A 396 -25.91 12.21 -8.27
CA HIS A 396 -25.11 11.08 -7.83
C HIS A 396 -23.69 11.44 -7.39
N TYR A 397 -23.11 12.55 -7.86
CA TYR A 397 -21.70 12.87 -7.63
C TYR A 397 -21.28 12.94 -6.14
N TYR A 398 -22.16 13.34 -5.22
CA TYR A 398 -21.85 13.32 -3.78
C TYR A 398 -21.74 11.92 -3.16
N ASN A 399 -22.33 10.91 -3.80
CA ASN A 399 -22.25 9.52 -3.36
C ASN A 399 -20.99 8.82 -3.85
N MET A 400 -20.28 9.42 -4.82
CA MET A 400 -19.06 8.87 -5.40
C MET A 400 -17.81 9.34 -4.64
N ARG A 401 -16.73 8.56 -4.74
CA ARG A 401 -15.42 8.99 -4.23
C ARG A 401 -14.77 10.02 -5.15
N PHE A 402 -14.82 9.77 -6.46
CA PHE A 402 -14.40 10.68 -7.51
C PHE A 402 -15.00 10.29 -8.86
N LEU A 403 -14.99 11.23 -9.79
CA LEU A 403 -15.18 11.04 -11.23
C LEU A 403 -13.87 11.39 -11.95
N TRP A 404 -13.48 10.57 -12.91
CA TRP A 404 -12.45 10.89 -13.89
C TRP A 404 -13.03 10.78 -15.30
N MET A 405 -12.80 11.80 -16.13
CA MET A 405 -13.11 11.77 -17.56
C MET A 405 -11.93 12.37 -18.34
N SER A 406 -11.30 11.59 -19.22
CA SER A 406 -10.24 12.07 -20.11
C SER A 406 -10.59 11.80 -21.57
N SER A 407 -10.09 12.64 -22.48
CA SER A 407 -10.35 12.52 -23.93
C SER A 407 -11.85 12.40 -24.25
N CYS A 408 -12.67 13.17 -23.53
CA CYS A 408 -14.13 13.24 -23.70
C CYS A 408 -14.55 14.58 -24.33
N ARG A 409 -15.82 14.73 -24.71
CA ARG A 409 -16.35 15.96 -25.34
C ARG A 409 -16.87 16.96 -24.31
N LEU A 410 -16.12 17.16 -23.23
CA LEU A 410 -16.49 18.03 -22.11
C LEU A 410 -16.02 19.46 -22.36
N THR A 411 -16.89 20.46 -22.16
CA THR A 411 -16.52 21.86 -22.33
C THR A 411 -16.18 22.53 -21.00
N ARG A 412 -15.36 23.59 -21.03
CA ARG A 412 -15.09 24.41 -19.83
C ARG A 412 -16.37 24.99 -19.22
N ARG A 413 -17.36 25.33 -20.06
CA ARG A 413 -18.67 25.82 -19.61
C ARG A 413 -19.44 24.74 -18.85
N GLY A 414 -19.49 23.52 -19.38
CA GLY A 414 -20.11 22.38 -18.71
C GLY A 414 -19.50 22.13 -17.33
N CYS A 415 -18.17 22.14 -17.21
CA CYS A 415 -17.47 21.98 -15.93
C CYS A 415 -17.81 23.10 -14.93
N LYS A 416 -17.88 24.36 -15.38
CA LYS A 416 -18.29 25.51 -14.53
C LYS A 416 -19.72 25.38 -14.03
N GLU A 417 -20.64 24.90 -14.88
CA GLU A 417 -22.03 24.64 -14.49
C GLU A 417 -22.13 23.57 -13.38
N ILE A 418 -21.27 22.53 -13.42
CA ILE A 418 -21.19 21.54 -12.34
C ILE A 418 -20.66 22.17 -11.05
N ALA A 419 -19.55 22.91 -11.11
CA ALA A 419 -18.94 23.55 -9.94
C ALA A 419 -19.91 24.51 -9.23
N GLN A 420 -20.69 25.28 -10.01
CA GLN A 420 -21.72 26.19 -9.48
C GLN A 420 -22.87 25.46 -8.79
N GLN A 421 -23.29 24.30 -9.33
CA GLN A 421 -24.41 23.53 -8.77
C GLN A 421 -24.00 22.68 -7.56
N LEU A 422 -22.74 22.26 -7.48
CA LEU A 422 -22.21 21.37 -6.45
C LEU A 422 -21.02 22.00 -5.72
N PRO A 423 -21.24 23.02 -4.85
CA PRO A 423 -20.15 23.85 -4.28
C PRO A 423 -19.19 23.10 -3.35
N ASN A 424 -19.56 21.93 -2.83
CA ASN A 424 -18.67 21.07 -2.02
C ASN A 424 -17.92 20.01 -2.85
N LEU A 425 -18.08 20.05 -4.18
CA LEU A 425 -17.34 19.20 -5.12
C LEU A 425 -16.20 20.03 -5.69
N VAL A 426 -14.98 19.54 -5.56
CA VAL A 426 -13.81 20.11 -6.23
C VAL A 426 -13.82 19.62 -7.67
N VAL A 427 -13.73 20.55 -8.62
CA VAL A 427 -13.76 20.29 -10.06
C VAL A 427 -12.42 20.74 -10.64
N GLU A 428 -11.52 19.79 -10.89
CA GLU A 428 -10.19 20.03 -11.47
C GLU A 428 -10.21 19.77 -12.97
N MET A 429 -9.84 20.77 -13.77
CA MET A 429 -9.53 20.62 -15.19
C MET A 429 -8.01 20.52 -15.33
N ILE A 430 -7.53 19.41 -15.87
CA ILE A 430 -6.11 19.11 -16.09
C ILE A 430 -5.86 19.24 -17.59
N ASN A 431 -5.03 20.20 -17.98
CA ASN A 431 -4.60 20.40 -19.37
C ASN A 431 -3.14 19.94 -19.53
N GLY A 432 -2.72 19.54 -20.72
CA GLY A 432 -1.29 19.27 -20.98
C GLY A 432 -0.46 20.56 -20.90
N GLU A 433 0.82 20.45 -20.52
CA GLU A 433 1.73 21.60 -20.40
C GLU A 433 2.01 22.30 -21.75
N GLU A 434 1.76 21.62 -22.88
CA GLU A 434 2.13 22.08 -24.23
C GLU A 434 0.94 22.31 -25.19
N GLU A 435 -0.30 22.12 -24.74
CA GLU A 435 -1.46 22.35 -25.62
C GLU A 435 -1.79 23.84 -25.67
N GLU A 436 -1.55 24.47 -26.83
CA GLU A 436 -2.15 25.76 -27.17
C GLU A 436 -3.66 25.67 -26.87
N VAL A 437 -4.17 26.64 -26.10
CA VAL A 437 -5.58 26.78 -25.70
C VAL A 437 -6.45 27.13 -26.92
N GLN A 438 -6.48 26.26 -27.92
CA GLN A 438 -7.27 26.40 -29.15
C GLN A 438 -8.57 25.59 -29.09
N ASP A 439 -8.71 24.67 -28.14
CA ASP A 439 -9.91 23.84 -28.02
C ASP A 439 -10.82 24.26 -26.85
N ASP A 440 -12.14 24.33 -27.10
CA ASP A 440 -13.16 24.61 -26.08
C ASP A 440 -13.34 23.43 -25.11
N PHE A 441 -12.73 22.29 -25.43
CA PHE A 441 -12.80 21.05 -24.68
C PHE A 441 -11.77 20.96 -23.55
N VAL A 442 -12.14 20.21 -22.52
CA VAL A 442 -11.29 19.88 -21.37
C VAL A 442 -10.61 18.55 -21.65
N ASN A 443 -9.28 18.54 -21.66
CA ASN A 443 -8.49 17.34 -21.88
C ASN A 443 -8.81 16.27 -20.81
N THR A 444 -8.68 16.64 -19.54
CA THR A 444 -9.02 15.77 -18.42
C THR A 444 -9.80 16.51 -17.33
N LEU A 445 -10.90 15.91 -16.89
CA LEU A 445 -11.74 16.35 -15.78
C LEU A 445 -11.59 15.36 -14.61
N TYR A 446 -11.23 15.88 -13.44
CA TYR A 446 -11.21 15.13 -12.20
C TYR A 446 -12.09 15.82 -11.16
N MET A 447 -13.10 15.12 -10.64
CA MET A 447 -14.02 15.66 -9.63
C MET A 447 -14.01 14.81 -8.37
N TYR A 448 -13.99 15.46 -7.21
CA TYR A 448 -14.05 14.77 -5.93
C TYR A 448 -14.66 15.65 -4.85
N ARG A 449 -15.30 15.03 -3.85
CA ARG A 449 -15.83 15.77 -2.70
C ARG A 449 -14.72 16.09 -1.70
N SER A 450 -14.75 17.29 -1.14
CA SER A 450 -13.80 17.73 -0.11
C SER A 450 -14.51 18.45 1.03
N LEU A 451 -14.08 18.17 2.26
CA LEU A 451 -14.52 18.90 3.46
C LEU A 451 -13.78 20.22 3.65
N ASP A 452 -12.68 20.42 2.93
CA ASP A 452 -11.80 21.59 3.05
C ASP A 452 -11.71 22.40 1.75
N GLY A 453 -12.53 22.05 0.75
CA GLY A 453 -12.61 22.75 -0.53
C GLY A 453 -11.41 22.47 -1.45
N PRO A 454 -11.13 23.39 -2.40
CA PRO A 454 -10.00 23.33 -3.32
C PRO A 454 -8.65 23.17 -2.60
N ARG A 455 -7.76 22.34 -3.18
CA ARG A 455 -6.39 22.18 -2.69
C ARG A 455 -5.52 23.40 -3.03
N ALA A 456 -4.52 23.65 -2.19
CA ALA A 456 -3.63 24.82 -2.32
C ALA A 456 -2.37 24.55 -3.17
N ASP A 457 -2.08 23.30 -3.49
CA ASP A 457 -0.86 22.84 -4.18
C ASP A 457 -1.14 22.45 -5.64
N ALA A 458 -2.15 23.05 -6.27
CA ALA A 458 -2.45 22.81 -7.68
C ALA A 458 -1.37 23.42 -8.58
N PRO A 459 -0.75 22.63 -9.49
CA PRO A 459 0.22 23.15 -10.45
C PRO A 459 -0.47 24.00 -11.53
N SER A 460 0.32 24.74 -12.32
CA SER A 460 -0.18 25.68 -13.35
C SER A 460 -1.08 25.04 -14.41
N PHE A 461 -0.86 23.76 -14.72
CA PHE A 461 -1.65 23.00 -15.69
C PHE A 461 -2.98 22.46 -15.12
N VAL A 462 -3.23 22.66 -13.82
CA VAL A 462 -4.50 22.33 -13.16
C VAL A 462 -5.28 23.60 -12.85
N THR A 463 -6.48 23.71 -13.40
CA THR A 463 -7.44 24.77 -13.05
C THR A 463 -8.53 24.18 -12.17
N ILE A 464 -8.69 24.72 -10.95
CA ILE A 464 -9.80 24.36 -10.06
C ILE A 464 -10.91 25.41 -10.18
N LEU A 465 -12.14 24.94 -10.39
CA LEU A 465 -13.33 25.78 -10.60
C LEU A 465 -14.09 26.13 -9.32
#